data_AF-A0A930VP67-F1
#
_entry.id   AF-A0A930VP67-F1
#
_cell.length_a   1.000
_cell.length_b   1.000
_cell.length_c   1.000
_cell.angle_alpha   90.00
_cell.angle_beta   90.00
_cell.angle_gamma   90.00
#
_symmetry.space_group_name_H-M   'P 1'
#
loop_
_entity.id
_entity.type
_entity.pdbx_description
1 polymer ?
#
loop_
_entity_poly.entity_id
_entity_poly.type
_entity_poly.pdbx_seq_one_letter_code
_entity_poly.pdbx_strand_id
1 'polypeptide(L)'
;MPGGRRTFVVIDGENIDATLGTSILQRRPNPEERPRWDRVTEFAADLWDQPVTGLFFINASQGYLPLPFVQALLALDYRVIPLSGDPGQKVVDVGIQRTLEALAGHDDADVLLLSHDADFADHMARLQVGDRRLGLIAFPEFTSGQFTELGIRIHDLETEVGAFNTTLPRVRIIPLDEFDPESFLR
;
A
#
# COMPACT_ATOMS: atom_id res chain seq x y z
N MET A 1 -14.23 24.39 3.37
CA MET A 1 -13.21 24.41 4.45
C MET A 1 -11.88 24.74 3.80
N PRO A 2 -11.09 25.71 4.30
CA PRO A 2 -9.71 25.84 3.83
C PRO A 2 -9.03 24.50 4.12
N GLY A 3 -8.53 23.83 3.09
CA GLY A 3 -8.18 22.42 3.13
C GLY A 3 -6.95 22.19 4.00
N GLY A 4 -7.12 21.50 5.12
CA GLY A 4 -5.98 20.98 5.88
C GLY A 4 -5.27 19.88 5.10
N ARG A 5 -3.97 19.73 5.39
CA ARG A 5 -3.10 18.65 4.89
C ARG A 5 -3.76 17.27 5.06
N ARG A 6 -3.57 16.38 4.09
CA ARG A 6 -4.23 15.06 4.04
C ARG A 6 -3.30 13.99 3.51
N THR A 7 -3.39 12.79 4.09
CA THR A 7 -2.69 11.60 3.62
C THR A 7 -3.54 10.86 2.59
N PHE A 8 -3.01 10.65 1.40
CA PHE A 8 -3.57 9.76 0.40
C PHE A 8 -2.86 8.41 0.48
N VAL A 9 -3.58 7.37 0.87
CA VAL A 9 -3.07 5.99 0.85
C VAL A 9 -3.46 5.38 -0.49
N VAL A 10 -2.49 5.23 -1.39
CA VAL A 10 -2.67 4.73 -2.75
C VAL A 10 -2.36 3.24 -2.77
N ILE A 11 -3.38 2.40 -2.99
CA ILE A 11 -3.29 0.95 -2.76
C ILE A 11 -3.33 0.16 -4.05
N ASP A 12 -2.26 -0.60 -4.26
CA ASP A 12 -2.17 -1.68 -5.24
C ASP A 12 -2.53 -3.03 -4.60
N GLY A 13 -3.83 -3.27 -4.43
CA GLY A 13 -4.29 -4.48 -3.74
C GLY A 13 -3.94 -5.79 -4.44
N GLU A 14 -3.84 -5.77 -5.77
CA GLU A 14 -3.47 -6.94 -6.57
C GLU A 14 -1.99 -7.29 -6.35
N ASN A 15 -1.10 -6.30 -6.34
CA ASN A 15 0.30 -6.51 -6.04
C ASN A 15 0.51 -7.08 -4.63
N ILE A 16 -0.21 -6.58 -3.62
CA ILE A 16 -0.10 -7.11 -2.25
C ILE A 16 -0.60 -8.56 -2.15
N ASP A 17 -1.79 -8.88 -2.69
CA ASP A 17 -2.34 -10.25 -2.65
C ASP A 17 -1.46 -11.23 -3.45
N ALA A 18 -0.89 -10.77 -4.57
CA ALA A 18 0.04 -11.55 -5.38
C ALA A 18 1.33 -11.86 -4.61
N THR A 19 2.00 -10.87 -4.02
CA THR A 19 3.24 -11.10 -3.23
C THR A 19 2.97 -12.00 -2.03
N LEU A 20 1.84 -11.76 -1.32
CA LEU A 20 1.45 -12.58 -0.19
C LEU A 20 1.22 -14.04 -0.59
N GLY A 21 0.50 -14.28 -1.68
CA GLY A 21 0.18 -15.64 -2.12
C GLY A 21 1.36 -16.37 -2.77
N THR A 22 2.12 -15.67 -3.62
CA THR A 22 3.14 -16.31 -4.45
C THR A 22 4.51 -16.37 -3.79
N SER A 23 4.91 -15.35 -3.02
CA SER A 23 6.24 -15.28 -2.44
C SER A 23 6.27 -15.75 -0.99
N ILE A 24 5.26 -15.38 -0.20
CA ILE A 24 5.22 -15.65 1.24
C ILE A 24 4.55 -17.00 1.55
N LEU A 25 3.30 -17.17 1.13
CA LEU A 25 2.51 -18.36 1.50
C LEU A 25 2.70 -19.54 0.53
N GLN A 26 3.19 -19.30 -0.69
CA GLN A 26 3.28 -20.30 -1.77
C GLN A 26 1.93 -20.97 -2.10
N ARG A 27 0.83 -20.27 -1.83
CA ARG A 27 -0.56 -20.67 -2.12
C ARG A 27 -1.48 -19.47 -2.07
N ARG A 28 -2.73 -19.65 -2.51
CA ARG A 28 -3.75 -18.61 -2.34
C ARG A 28 -3.93 -18.28 -0.84
N PRO A 29 -3.85 -17.00 -0.44
CA PRO A 29 -4.11 -16.60 0.94
C PRO A 29 -5.56 -16.86 1.31
N ASN A 30 -5.78 -17.35 2.53
CA ASN A 30 -7.12 -17.42 3.09
C ASN A 30 -7.59 -16.04 3.56
N PRO A 31 -8.90 -15.81 3.76
CA PRO A 31 -9.42 -14.51 4.22
C PRO A 31 -8.76 -13.98 5.50
N GLU A 32 -8.43 -14.86 6.46
CA GLU A 32 -7.81 -14.52 7.74
C GLU A 32 -6.32 -14.15 7.65
N GLU A 33 -5.66 -14.55 6.56
CA GLU A 33 -4.25 -14.27 6.27
C GLU A 33 -4.08 -13.01 5.44
N ARG A 34 -5.18 -12.42 4.96
CA ARG A 34 -5.15 -11.18 4.18
C ARG A 34 -4.98 -9.96 5.09
N PRO A 35 -4.42 -8.86 4.55
CA PRO A 35 -4.28 -7.62 5.31
C PRO A 35 -5.63 -7.11 5.83
N ARG A 36 -5.59 -6.63 7.07
CA ARG A 36 -6.62 -5.84 7.74
C ARG A 36 -6.51 -4.41 7.24
N TRP A 37 -7.28 -4.10 6.19
CA TRP A 37 -7.27 -2.79 5.54
C TRP A 37 -7.60 -1.65 6.50
N ASP A 38 -8.47 -1.88 7.49
CA ASP A 38 -8.75 -0.95 8.58
C ASP A 38 -7.46 -0.42 9.23
N ARG A 39 -6.54 -1.33 9.58
CA ARG A 39 -5.27 -0.99 10.24
C ARG A 39 -4.32 -0.18 9.36
N VAL A 40 -4.40 -0.33 8.03
CA VAL A 40 -3.56 0.43 7.09
C VAL A 40 -3.92 1.91 7.14
N THR A 41 -5.22 2.23 7.12
CA THR A 41 -5.68 3.62 7.22
C THR A 41 -5.54 4.20 8.62
N GLU A 42 -5.70 3.38 9.68
CA GLU A 42 -5.42 3.80 11.06
C GLU A 42 -3.95 4.18 11.23
N PHE A 43 -3.03 3.30 10.82
CA PHE A 43 -1.59 3.58 10.82
C PHE A 43 -1.27 4.87 10.04
N ALA A 44 -1.84 5.05 8.85
CA ALA A 44 -1.60 6.23 8.03
C ALA A 44 -2.10 7.54 8.68
N ALA A 45 -3.16 7.46 9.49
CA ALA A 45 -3.69 8.61 10.22
C ALA A 45 -2.75 8.99 11.37
N ASP A 46 -2.31 7.98 12.12
CA ASP A 46 -1.43 8.15 13.28
C ASP A 46 -0.01 8.58 12.88
N LEU A 47 0.51 8.05 11.77
CA LEU A 47 1.87 8.30 11.30
C LEU A 47 2.18 9.80 11.14
N TRP A 48 1.21 10.57 10.63
CA TRP A 48 1.36 12.00 10.34
C TRP A 48 0.36 12.89 11.08
N ASP A 49 -0.48 12.31 11.95
CA ASP A 49 -1.53 12.97 12.73
C ASP A 49 -2.46 13.85 11.86
N GLN A 50 -3.01 13.25 10.80
CA GLN A 50 -3.83 13.97 9.82
C GLN A 50 -4.91 13.10 9.17
N PRO A 51 -5.96 13.71 8.57
CA PRO A 51 -7.01 12.96 7.88
C PRO A 51 -6.46 12.10 6.73
N VAL A 52 -7.05 10.91 6.56
CA VAL A 52 -6.67 9.95 5.52
C VAL A 52 -7.75 9.83 4.45
N THR A 53 -7.32 9.62 3.21
CA THR A 53 -8.16 9.11 2.12
C THR A 53 -7.50 7.88 1.51
N GLY A 54 -8.10 6.72 1.71
CA GLY A 54 -7.66 5.48 1.06
C GLY A 54 -8.22 5.36 -0.36
N LEU A 55 -7.34 5.17 -1.33
CA LEU A 55 -7.66 4.95 -2.74
C LEU A 55 -7.32 3.52 -3.11
N PHE A 56 -8.34 2.70 -3.38
CA PHE A 56 -8.15 1.27 -3.64
C PHE A 56 -8.43 0.95 -5.12
N PHE A 57 -7.41 0.55 -5.86
CA PHE A 57 -7.52 0.28 -7.29
C PHE A 57 -7.87 -1.18 -7.56
N ILE A 58 -8.84 -1.43 -8.43
CA ILE A 58 -9.30 -2.80 -8.77
C ILE A 58 -9.38 -2.93 -10.29
N ASN A 59 -8.82 -4.02 -10.82
CA ASN A 59 -8.99 -4.39 -12.21
C ASN A 59 -10.41 -4.94 -12.46
N ALA A 60 -11.15 -4.27 -13.34
CA ALA A 60 -12.51 -4.59 -13.77
C ALA A 60 -12.60 -4.84 -15.29
N SER A 61 -11.48 -5.04 -15.98
CA SER A 61 -11.44 -5.21 -17.45
C SER A 61 -12.25 -6.41 -17.95
N GLN A 62 -12.47 -7.42 -17.11
CA GLN A 62 -13.30 -8.59 -17.45
C GLN A 62 -14.80 -8.38 -17.16
N GLY A 63 -15.22 -7.17 -16.76
CA GLY A 63 -16.60 -6.87 -16.37
C GLY A 63 -17.03 -7.53 -15.04
N TYR A 64 -16.10 -8.14 -14.33
CA TYR A 64 -16.31 -8.74 -13.02
C TYR A 64 -15.78 -7.84 -11.91
N LEU A 65 -16.61 -7.58 -10.90
CA LEU A 65 -16.21 -6.93 -9.67
C LEU A 65 -16.58 -7.81 -8.48
N PRO A 66 -15.64 -8.08 -7.54
CA PRO A 66 -15.91 -8.86 -6.36
C PRO A 66 -16.75 -8.03 -5.36
N LEU A 67 -18.07 -7.98 -5.58
CA LEU A 67 -18.97 -7.12 -4.80
C LEU A 67 -18.83 -7.24 -3.28
N PRO A 68 -18.70 -8.43 -2.66
CA PRO A 68 -18.50 -8.52 -1.21
C PRO A 68 -17.23 -7.81 -0.74
N PHE A 69 -16.14 -7.91 -1.51
CA PHE A 69 -14.88 -7.24 -1.19
C PHE A 69 -15.00 -5.72 -1.35
N VAL A 70 -15.65 -5.26 -2.43
CA VAL A 70 -15.93 -3.83 -2.64
C VAL A 70 -16.77 -3.26 -1.51
N GLN A 71 -17.83 -3.97 -1.06
CA GLN A 71 -18.67 -3.53 0.05
C GLN A 71 -17.90 -3.45 1.37
N ALA A 72 -16.99 -4.40 1.62
CA ALA A 72 -16.13 -4.36 2.80
C ALA A 72 -15.20 -3.12 2.79
N LEU A 73 -14.60 -2.79 1.64
CA LEU A 73 -13.78 -1.60 1.49
C LEU A 73 -14.58 -0.30 1.69
N LEU A 74 -15.78 -0.21 1.11
CA LEU A 74 -16.67 0.94 1.29
C LEU A 74 -17.10 1.12 2.75
N ALA A 75 -17.34 0.03 3.47
CA ALA A 75 -17.67 0.07 4.91
C ALA A 75 -16.50 0.54 5.77
N LEU A 76 -15.27 0.49 5.24
CA LEU A 76 -14.05 1.02 5.84
C LEU A 76 -13.68 2.41 5.29
N ASP A 77 -14.63 3.09 4.64
CA ASP A 77 -14.47 4.44 4.05
C ASP A 77 -13.38 4.55 2.96
N TYR A 78 -12.98 3.42 2.36
CA TYR A 78 -12.13 3.46 1.17
C TYR A 78 -12.88 3.98 -0.04
N ARG A 79 -12.19 4.78 -0.85
CA ARG A 79 -12.61 5.07 -2.21
C ARG A 79 -12.15 3.94 -3.13
N VAL A 80 -13.08 3.07 -3.49
CA VAL A 80 -12.83 1.98 -4.45
C VAL A 80 -12.89 2.52 -5.89
N ILE A 81 -11.83 2.25 -6.66
CA ILE A 81 -11.63 2.74 -8.03
C ILE A 81 -11.52 1.53 -8.98
N PRO A 82 -12.65 1.03 -9.49
CA PRO A 82 -12.63 -0.01 -10.50
C PRO A 82 -12.20 0.58 -11.85
N LEU A 83 -11.20 -0.04 -12.49
CA LEU A 83 -10.65 0.40 -13.78
C LEU A 83 -10.78 -0.70 -14.82
N SER A 84 -11.10 -0.31 -16.04
CA SER A 84 -11.21 -1.21 -17.20
C SER A 84 -10.41 -0.65 -18.37
N GLY A 85 -9.88 -1.53 -19.21
CA GLY A 85 -9.05 -1.16 -20.34
C GLY A 85 -8.93 -2.28 -21.36
N ASP A 86 -8.08 -2.07 -22.35
CA ASP A 86 -7.87 -3.03 -23.45
C ASP A 86 -7.25 -4.35 -22.95
N PRO A 87 -7.40 -5.47 -23.69
CA PRO A 87 -6.81 -6.74 -23.32
C PRO A 87 -5.29 -6.62 -23.08
N GLY A 88 -4.83 -7.09 -21.91
CA GLY A 88 -3.42 -7.02 -21.52
C GLY A 88 -2.96 -5.67 -20.96
N GLN A 89 -3.84 -4.66 -20.91
CA GLN A 89 -3.51 -3.40 -20.27
C GLN A 89 -3.44 -3.57 -18.75
N LYS A 90 -2.32 -3.12 -18.16
CA LYS A 90 -2.13 -3.04 -16.71
C LYS A 90 -2.91 -1.84 -16.13
N VAL A 91 -4.23 -1.95 -16.08
CA VAL A 91 -5.12 -0.82 -15.76
C VAL A 91 -4.91 -0.28 -14.34
N VAL A 92 -4.55 -1.14 -13.39
CA VAL A 92 -4.27 -0.74 -11.99
C VAL A 92 -2.99 0.11 -11.95
N ASP A 93 -1.89 -0.38 -12.50
CA ASP A 93 -0.62 0.35 -12.58
C ASP A 93 -0.80 1.72 -13.24
N VAL A 94 -1.47 1.76 -14.40
CA VAL A 94 -1.75 3.01 -15.12
C VAL A 94 -2.63 3.95 -14.29
N GLY A 95 -3.61 3.40 -13.57
CA GLY A 95 -4.49 4.17 -12.69
C GLY A 95 -3.74 4.81 -11.52
N ILE A 96 -2.84 4.05 -10.89
CA ILE A 96 -1.98 4.52 -9.81
C ILE A 96 -1.03 5.59 -10.32
N GLN A 97 -0.32 5.35 -11.44
CA GLN A 97 0.59 6.33 -12.05
C GLN A 97 -0.11 7.67 -12.32
N ARG A 98 -1.27 7.65 -12.99
CA ARG A 98 -2.07 8.86 -13.25
C ARG A 98 -2.53 9.56 -11.97
N THR A 99 -2.81 8.79 -10.93
CA THR A 99 -3.21 9.34 -9.63
C THR A 99 -2.02 10.04 -8.95
N LEU A 100 -0.85 9.41 -8.94
CA LEU A 100 0.38 10.02 -8.42
C LEU A 100 0.72 11.31 -9.19
N GLU A 101 0.63 11.30 -10.51
CA GLU A 101 0.82 12.50 -11.34
C GLU A 101 -0.16 13.61 -10.99
N ALA A 102 -1.45 13.29 -10.81
CA ALA A 102 -2.46 14.27 -10.41
C ALA A 102 -2.15 14.86 -9.02
N LEU A 103 -1.73 14.03 -8.07
CA LEU A 103 -1.35 14.46 -6.72
C LEU A 103 -0.16 15.44 -6.73
N ALA A 104 0.69 15.43 -7.76
CA ALA A 104 1.76 16.42 -7.89
C ALA A 104 1.23 17.87 -7.92
N GLY A 105 0.01 18.09 -8.43
CA GLY A 105 -0.65 19.40 -8.45
C GLY A 105 -1.34 19.83 -7.14
N HIS A 106 -1.23 19.03 -6.07
CA HIS A 106 -1.87 19.29 -4.78
C HIS A 106 -0.82 19.40 -3.67
N ASP A 107 -0.47 20.64 -3.27
CA ASP A 107 0.58 20.89 -2.27
C ASP A 107 0.26 20.30 -0.88
N ASP A 108 -1.02 20.25 -0.51
CA ASP A 108 -1.49 19.72 0.78
C ASP A 108 -1.71 18.19 0.79
N ALA A 109 -1.23 17.47 -0.23
CA ALA A 109 -1.42 16.03 -0.38
C ALA A 109 -0.15 15.24 -0.09
N ASP A 110 -0.07 14.64 1.10
CA ASP A 110 0.97 13.66 1.42
C ASP A 110 0.56 12.28 0.91
N VAL A 111 1.55 11.42 0.63
CA VAL A 111 1.29 10.15 -0.07
C VAL A 111 1.94 8.98 0.65
N LEU A 112 1.13 7.97 0.96
CA LEU A 112 1.59 6.63 1.30
C LEU A 112 1.23 5.70 0.14
N LEU A 113 2.24 5.19 -0.56
CA LEU A 113 2.04 4.18 -1.59
C LEU A 113 2.10 2.79 -0.96
N LEU A 114 1.10 1.95 -1.20
CA LEU A 114 1.09 0.56 -0.76
C LEU A 114 1.29 -0.35 -1.98
N SER A 115 2.54 -0.69 -2.28
CA SER A 115 2.96 -1.55 -3.39
C SER A 115 4.41 -2.00 -3.23
N HIS A 116 4.80 -3.05 -3.95
CA HIS A 116 6.19 -3.49 -4.10
C HIS A 116 6.82 -3.08 -5.44
N ASP A 117 6.02 -2.55 -6.39
CA ASP A 117 6.45 -2.35 -7.76
C ASP A 117 7.40 -1.15 -7.92
N ALA A 118 8.55 -1.39 -8.56
CA ALA A 118 9.56 -0.38 -8.85
C ALA A 118 9.09 0.63 -9.91
N ASP A 119 8.10 0.28 -10.74
CA ASP A 119 7.57 1.16 -11.80
C ASP A 119 6.95 2.46 -11.25
N PHE A 120 6.66 2.51 -9.94
CA PHE A 120 6.18 3.72 -9.26
C PHE A 120 7.29 4.63 -8.71
N ALA A 121 8.55 4.20 -8.70
CA ALA A 121 9.66 4.96 -8.09
C ALA A 121 9.84 6.34 -8.74
N ASP A 122 9.85 6.41 -10.08
CA ASP A 122 9.95 7.69 -10.81
C ASP A 122 8.77 8.62 -10.53
N HIS A 123 7.57 8.06 -10.32
CA HIS A 123 6.38 8.82 -9.99
C HIS A 123 6.47 9.39 -8.58
N MET A 124 6.92 8.58 -7.61
CA MET A 124 7.14 9.02 -6.23
C MET A 124 8.25 10.08 -6.14
N ALA A 125 9.35 9.93 -6.89
CA ALA A 125 10.43 10.91 -6.94
C ALA A 125 9.92 12.29 -7.39
N ARG A 126 9.01 12.35 -8.36
CA ARG A 126 8.41 13.61 -8.84
C ARG A 126 7.51 14.29 -7.79
N LEU A 127 7.06 13.56 -6.77
CA LEU A 127 6.28 14.11 -5.67
C LEU A 127 7.16 14.70 -4.55
N GLN A 128 8.48 14.52 -4.60
CA GLN A 128 9.43 15.08 -3.63
C GLN A 128 9.67 16.59 -3.86
N VAL A 129 8.58 17.35 -3.86
CA VAL A 129 8.59 18.80 -4.02
C VAL A 129 8.04 19.44 -2.76
N GLY A 130 8.70 20.52 -2.32
CA GLY A 130 8.29 21.25 -1.12
C GLY A 130 8.48 20.43 0.15
N ASP A 131 7.50 20.49 1.05
CA ASP A 131 7.53 19.81 2.34
C ASP A 131 6.72 18.50 2.35
N ARG A 132 6.30 18.01 1.17
CA ARG A 132 5.44 16.83 1.02
C ARG A 132 6.05 15.61 1.70
N ARG A 133 5.25 14.93 2.51
CA ARG A 133 5.62 13.67 3.15
C ARG A 133 5.27 12.53 2.21
N LEU A 134 6.25 11.66 1.98
CA LEU A 134 6.11 10.46 1.18
C LEU A 134 6.54 9.25 2.01
N GLY A 135 5.83 8.15 1.86
CA GLY A 135 6.21 6.87 2.42
C GLY A 135 5.75 5.72 1.52
N LEU A 136 6.39 4.58 1.69
CA LEU A 136 6.02 3.31 1.08
C LEU A 136 5.55 2.38 2.19
N ILE A 137 4.46 1.66 1.99
CA ILE A 137 4.06 0.56 2.85
C ILE A 137 4.14 -0.72 2.03
N ALA A 138 4.94 -1.67 2.49
CA ALA A 138 5.24 -2.88 1.73
C ALA A 138 5.79 -3.96 2.66
N PHE A 139 6.05 -5.15 2.12
CA PHE A 139 7.00 -6.09 2.67
C PHE A 139 8.41 -5.69 2.21
N PRO A 140 9.29 -5.17 3.08
CA PRO A 140 10.54 -4.53 2.65
C PRO A 140 11.44 -5.42 1.80
N GLU A 141 11.48 -6.71 2.06
CA GLU A 141 12.29 -7.71 1.35
C GLU A 141 11.89 -7.91 -0.12
N PHE A 142 10.71 -7.46 -0.53
CA PHE A 142 10.22 -7.53 -1.91
C PHE A 142 10.23 -6.17 -2.62
N THR A 143 10.78 -5.12 -1.99
CA THR A 143 10.86 -3.78 -2.59
C THR A 143 12.17 -3.57 -3.33
N SER A 144 12.14 -2.71 -4.36
CA SER A 144 13.33 -2.25 -5.05
C SER A 144 14.15 -1.29 -4.18
N GLY A 145 15.48 -1.39 -4.26
CA GLY A 145 16.40 -0.45 -3.60
C GLY A 145 16.23 1.00 -4.06
N GLN A 146 15.57 1.24 -5.20
CA GLN A 146 15.29 2.59 -5.73
C GLN A 146 14.49 3.46 -4.75
N PHE A 147 13.54 2.90 -4.00
CA PHE A 147 12.78 3.68 -3.00
C PHE A 147 13.67 4.16 -1.85
N THR A 148 14.59 3.30 -1.41
CA THR A 148 15.59 3.66 -0.38
C THR A 148 16.58 4.70 -0.90
N GLU A 149 17.03 4.58 -2.15
CA GLU A 149 17.89 5.58 -2.80
C GLU A 149 17.23 6.96 -2.93
N LEU A 150 15.90 6.99 -3.12
CA LEU A 150 15.09 8.21 -3.09
C LEU A 150 14.87 8.76 -1.66
N GLY A 151 15.31 8.05 -0.62
CA GLY A 151 15.09 8.43 0.77
C GLY A 151 13.63 8.28 1.22
N ILE A 152 12.81 7.53 0.49
CA ILE A 152 11.42 7.24 0.87
C ILE A 152 11.46 6.19 1.98
N ARG A 153 10.86 6.51 3.12
CA ARG A 153 10.76 5.56 4.23
C ARG A 153 9.80 4.43 3.85
N ILE A 154 10.28 3.20 4.00
CA ILE A 154 9.48 1.99 3.85
C ILE A 154 8.99 1.60 5.25
N HIS A 155 7.68 1.38 5.37
CA HIS A 155 7.01 0.88 6.56
C HIS A 155 6.60 -0.57 6.34
N ASP A 156 7.05 -1.48 7.20
CA ASP A 156 6.70 -2.91 7.08
C ASP A 156 5.20 -3.12 7.33
N LEU A 157 4.51 -3.66 6.33
CA LEU A 157 3.08 -3.93 6.35
C LEU A 157 2.68 -4.88 7.50
N GLU A 158 3.58 -5.78 7.92
CA GLU A 158 3.30 -6.69 9.02
C GLU A 158 3.64 -6.09 10.38
N THR A 159 4.87 -5.62 10.58
CA THR A 159 5.37 -5.31 11.93
C THR A 159 5.17 -3.87 12.35
N GLU A 160 5.32 -2.89 11.45
CA GLU A 160 5.04 -1.48 11.76
C GLU A 160 3.55 -1.18 11.64
N VAL A 161 2.90 -1.63 10.56
CA VAL A 161 1.47 -1.36 10.33
C VAL A 161 0.57 -2.31 11.13
N GLY A 162 1.07 -3.50 11.49
CA GLY A 162 0.27 -4.48 12.23
C GLY A 162 -0.89 -5.04 11.41
N ALA A 163 -0.79 -5.09 10.08
CA ALA A 163 -1.93 -5.39 9.20
C ALA A 163 -2.42 -6.85 9.25
N PHE A 164 -1.79 -7.75 10.01
CA PHE A 164 -2.15 -9.17 10.04
C PHE A 164 -2.59 -9.63 11.43
N ASN A 165 -3.45 -10.65 11.48
CA ASN A 165 -3.87 -11.28 12.75
C ASN A 165 -2.89 -12.38 13.19
N THR A 166 -2.00 -12.80 12.30
CA THR A 166 -1.05 -13.89 12.50
C THR A 166 0.32 -13.46 11.97
N THR A 167 1.38 -13.98 12.56
CA THR A 167 2.73 -13.83 12.02
C THR A 167 2.84 -14.59 10.71
N LEU A 168 3.36 -13.93 9.69
CA LEU A 168 3.58 -14.51 8.37
C LEU A 168 4.89 -15.32 8.37
N PRO A 169 4.97 -16.42 7.60
CA PRO A 169 6.17 -17.26 7.49
C PRO A 169 7.23 -16.61 6.58
N ARG A 170 7.65 -15.38 6.91
CA ARG A 170 8.57 -14.56 6.10
C ARG A 170 10.00 -14.72 6.58
N VAL A 171 10.94 -14.61 5.64
CA VAL A 171 12.37 -14.45 5.94
C VAL A 171 12.73 -13.00 5.62
N ARG A 172 13.14 -12.24 6.64
CA ARG A 172 13.49 -10.82 6.51
C ARG A 172 14.76 -10.51 7.30
N ILE A 173 15.37 -9.38 6.97
CA ILE A 173 16.45 -8.80 7.77
C ILE A 173 15.79 -8.08 8.96
N ILE A 174 16.19 -8.43 10.18
CA ILE A 174 15.69 -7.80 11.40
C ILE A 174 16.85 -7.00 12.01
N PRO A 175 16.73 -5.67 12.19
CA PRO A 175 17.70 -4.89 12.93
C PRO A 175 17.92 -5.49 14.32
N LEU A 176 19.18 -5.56 14.77
CA LEU A 176 19.50 -6.25 16.03
C LEU A 176 18.85 -5.59 17.25
N ASP A 177 18.60 -4.29 17.19
CA ASP A 177 17.88 -3.49 18.20
C ASP A 177 16.37 -3.76 18.23
N GLU A 178 15.79 -4.27 17.14
CA GLU A 178 14.39 -4.71 17.06
C GLU A 178 14.24 -6.22 17.31
N PHE A 179 15.34 -6.96 17.44
CA PHE A 179 15.31 -8.41 17.58
C PHE A 179 14.87 -8.83 19.00
N ASP A 180 13.71 -9.47 19.07
CA ASP A 180 13.22 -10.17 20.26
C ASP A 180 13.26 -11.70 20.03
N PRO A 181 14.13 -12.45 20.74
CA PRO A 181 14.21 -13.89 20.58
C PRO A 181 12.93 -14.62 21.02
N GLU A 182 12.15 -14.09 21.98
CA GLU A 182 10.91 -14.73 22.46
C GLU A 182 9.85 -14.85 21.34
N SER A 183 9.93 -13.99 20.33
CA SER A 183 9.08 -14.05 19.14
C SER A 183 9.35 -15.27 18.25
N PHE A 184 10.47 -16.00 18.44
CA PHE A 184 10.89 -17.13 17.60
C PHE A 184 10.95 -18.50 18.32
N LEU A 185 10.70 -18.55 19.63
CA LEU A 185 10.86 -19.76 20.44
C LEU A 185 9.57 -20.58 20.64
N ARG A 186 8.52 -20.30 19.86
CA ARG A 186 7.20 -20.94 19.98
C ARG A 186 7.03 -22.15 19.06
#